data_AF-A0A2V6D250-F1
#
_entry.id   AF-A0A2V6D250-F1
#
_cell.length_a   1.000
_cell.length_b   1.000
_cell.length_c   1.000
_cell.angle_alpha   90.00
_cell.angle_beta   90.00
_cell.angle_gamma   90.00
#
_symmetry.space_group_name_H-M   'P 1'
#
loop_
_entity.id
_entity.type
_entity.pdbx_description
1 polymer ?
#
loop_
_entity_poly.entity_id
_entity_poly.type
_entity_poly.pdbx_seq_one_letter_code
_entity_poly.pdbx_strand_id
1 'polypeptide(L)'
;NPSKPTGRGMIMSEGAGAVLLGRSDEGSVPSVEAAVSAARIEEIVPGRNFFRRSDAAAELGAVVTRLENGIGFGVGSANGTFIDRAERAAVGNQMPLYSPKIALGESVGASIFWQVMAAVQAMKTGMLPGTLKLPAASRAFVLACGLNQQTGGLTLQLSR
;
A
#
# COMPACT_ATOMS: atom_id res chain seq x y z
N ASN A 1 -12.62 -4.49 -4.93
CA ASN A 1 -12.78 -5.12 -3.61
C ASN A 1 -13.95 -6.08 -3.68
N PRO A 2 -13.76 -7.40 -3.50
CA PRO A 2 -14.88 -8.29 -3.20
C PRO A 2 -15.64 -7.73 -1.98
N SER A 3 -16.95 -7.92 -1.96
CA SER A 3 -17.92 -7.25 -1.08
C SER A 3 -17.51 -7.21 0.40
N LYS A 4 -16.78 -6.16 0.80
CA LYS A 4 -16.35 -5.96 2.18
C LYS A 4 -17.56 -5.51 3.00
N PRO A 5 -17.89 -6.14 4.14
CA PRO A 5 -18.83 -5.56 5.09
C PRO A 5 -18.21 -4.27 5.63
N THR A 6 -18.63 -3.13 5.10
CA THR A 6 -18.12 -1.83 5.57
C THR A 6 -18.78 -1.43 6.89
N GLY A 7 -18.03 -0.80 7.78
CA GLY A 7 -18.60 -0.12 8.95
C GLY A 7 -18.84 -0.98 10.18
N ARG A 8 -18.32 -2.22 10.22
CA ARG A 8 -18.35 -3.08 11.43
C ARG A 8 -17.10 -2.98 12.30
N GLY A 9 -16.15 -2.12 11.94
CA GLY A 9 -14.87 -2.01 12.63
C GLY A 9 -13.84 -2.99 12.09
N MET A 10 -12.72 -3.09 12.79
CA MET A 10 -11.59 -3.93 12.41
C MET A 10 -11.65 -5.32 13.05
N ILE A 11 -11.16 -6.32 12.31
CA ILE A 11 -10.87 -7.65 12.85
C ILE A 11 -9.42 -7.61 13.32
N MET A 12 -9.21 -7.72 14.63
CA MET A 12 -7.87 -7.80 15.20
C MET A 12 -7.16 -9.07 14.73
N SER A 13 -5.87 -8.94 14.44
CA SER A 13 -5.01 -10.04 14.07
C SER A 13 -3.62 -9.85 14.68
N GLU A 14 -2.80 -10.88 14.56
CA GLU A 14 -1.41 -10.91 15.02
C GLU A 14 -0.47 -11.18 13.85
N GLY A 15 0.83 -11.30 14.15
CA GLY A 15 1.86 -11.63 13.18
C GLY A 15 2.97 -10.59 13.07
N ALA A 16 4.01 -10.97 12.32
CA ALA A 16 5.17 -10.15 12.06
C ALA A 16 5.56 -10.28 10.58
N GLY A 17 6.03 -9.19 10.01
CA GLY A 17 6.57 -9.15 8.66
C GLY A 17 7.94 -8.50 8.65
N ALA A 18 8.76 -8.87 7.66
CA ALA A 18 10.07 -8.28 7.45
C ALA A 18 10.30 -8.07 5.95
N VAL A 19 11.01 -7.00 5.63
CA VAL A 19 11.52 -6.72 4.28
C VAL A 19 12.99 -6.40 4.38
N LEU A 20 13.81 -6.98 3.50
CA LEU A 20 15.23 -6.67 3.41
C LEU A 20 15.41 -5.43 2.54
N LEU A 21 15.99 -4.38 3.11
CA LEU A 21 16.35 -3.17 2.37
C LEU A 21 17.83 -3.23 1.99
N GLY A 22 18.10 -3.31 0.69
CA GLY A 22 19.43 -3.10 0.13
C GLY A 22 19.59 -1.66 -0.34
N ARG A 23 20.80 -1.12 -0.27
CA ARG A 23 21.16 0.08 -1.03
C ARG A 23 21.50 -0.36 -2.45
N SER A 24 20.95 0.33 -3.44
CA SER A 24 21.43 0.22 -4.81
C SER A 24 22.52 1.27 -4.96
N ASP A 25 23.77 0.85 -5.10
CA ASP A 25 24.81 1.77 -5.56
C ASP A 25 24.49 2.13 -7.01
N GLU A 26 24.50 3.42 -7.37
CA GLU A 26 24.44 3.82 -8.77
C GLU A 26 25.64 3.21 -9.51
N GLY A 27 25.40 2.12 -10.25
CA GLY A 27 26.43 1.44 -11.07
C GLY A 27 26.78 0.01 -10.66
N SER A 28 26.37 -0.48 -9.49
CA SER A 28 26.59 -1.87 -9.10
C SER A 28 25.42 -2.74 -9.55
N VAL A 29 25.62 -3.48 -10.65
CA VAL A 29 24.68 -4.54 -11.07
C VAL A 29 24.56 -5.53 -9.92
N PRO A 30 23.35 -5.87 -9.44
CA PRO A 30 23.19 -6.97 -8.49
C PRO A 30 23.86 -8.21 -9.09
N SER A 31 24.68 -8.88 -8.29
CA SER A 31 25.21 -10.20 -8.65
C SER A 31 24.08 -11.08 -9.18
N VAL A 32 24.38 -11.87 -10.21
CA VAL A 32 23.45 -12.51 -11.16
C VAL A 32 22.34 -13.37 -10.51
N GLU A 33 22.39 -13.62 -9.20
CA GLU A 33 21.33 -14.30 -8.43
C GLU A 33 20.34 -13.36 -7.70
N ALA A 34 20.70 -12.11 -7.39
CA ALA A 34 19.83 -11.15 -6.71
C ALA A 34 18.82 -10.45 -7.65
N ALA A 35 18.93 -10.68 -8.96
CA ALA A 35 18.05 -10.15 -10.00
C ALA A 35 16.68 -10.86 -10.07
N VAL A 36 16.31 -11.66 -9.07
CA VAL A 36 14.92 -12.15 -8.93
C VAL A 36 14.03 -11.02 -8.39
N SER A 37 13.70 -10.09 -9.28
CA SER A 37 12.57 -9.15 -9.17
C SER A 37 12.51 -8.40 -7.83
N ALA A 38 13.55 -7.64 -7.50
CA ALA A 38 13.50 -6.68 -6.40
C ALA A 38 12.54 -5.52 -6.75
N ALA A 39 11.92 -4.91 -5.74
CA ALA A 39 11.18 -3.67 -5.91
C ALA A 39 11.98 -2.51 -5.31
N ARG A 40 12.12 -1.42 -6.07
CA ARG A 40 12.74 -0.18 -5.62
C ARG A 40 11.71 0.69 -4.93
N ILE A 41 12.07 1.26 -3.77
CA ILE A 41 11.32 2.34 -3.16
C ILE A 41 11.71 3.63 -3.89
N GLU A 42 10.80 4.20 -4.67
CA GLU A 42 11.06 5.43 -5.43
C GLU A 42 10.88 6.69 -4.56
N GLU A 43 9.83 6.71 -3.73
CA GLU A 43 9.53 7.83 -2.85
C GLU A 43 8.88 7.31 -1.55
N ILE A 44 9.18 7.98 -0.45
CA ILE A 44 8.49 7.82 0.83
C ILE A 44 7.90 9.18 1.19
N VAL A 45 6.59 9.20 1.41
CA VAL A 45 5.88 10.36 1.96
C VAL A 45 5.56 10.04 3.42
N PRO A 46 6.20 10.73 4.39
CA PRO A 46 5.98 10.45 5.81
C PRO A 46 4.56 10.78 6.26
N GLY A 47 3.80 11.52 5.46
CA GLY A 47 2.44 11.96 5.74
C GLY A 47 2.36 12.91 6.92
N ARG A 48 1.18 13.00 7.53
CA ARG A 48 0.89 13.92 8.63
C ARG A 48 -0.08 13.30 9.64
N ASN A 49 -0.10 13.89 10.83
CA ASN A 49 -1.14 13.63 11.83
C ASN A 49 -2.44 14.34 11.43
N PHE A 50 -3.58 13.70 11.70
CA PHE A 50 -4.88 14.37 11.75
C PHE A 50 -5.43 14.31 13.18
N PHE A 51 -6.35 15.23 13.50
CA PHE A 51 -7.01 15.28 14.82
C PHE A 51 -8.47 14.82 14.77
N ARG A 52 -9.10 14.91 13.60
CA ARG A 52 -10.47 14.47 13.38
C ARG A 52 -10.52 13.46 12.24
N ARG A 53 -11.37 12.46 12.38
CA ARG A 53 -11.60 11.43 11.33
C ARG A 53 -12.06 12.04 10.00
N SER A 54 -12.72 13.20 10.03
CA SER A 54 -13.12 13.96 8.85
C SER A 54 -11.93 14.41 7.99
N ASP A 55 -10.78 14.64 8.63
CA ASP A 55 -9.61 15.24 7.99
C ASP A 55 -8.72 14.18 7.33
N ALA A 56 -8.92 12.90 7.70
CA ALA A 56 -8.13 11.78 7.20
C ALA A 56 -8.16 11.66 5.67
N ALA A 57 -9.30 11.98 5.03
CA ALA A 57 -9.40 11.95 3.58
C ALA A 57 -8.52 13.01 2.91
N ALA A 58 -8.47 14.22 3.48
CA ALA A 58 -7.65 15.31 2.95
C ALA A 58 -6.15 15.02 3.14
N GLU A 59 -5.76 14.52 4.32
CA GLU A 59 -4.36 14.16 4.60
C GLU A 59 -3.89 12.97 3.74
N LEU A 60 -4.73 11.95 3.56
CA LEU A 60 -4.45 10.86 2.61
C LEU A 60 -4.39 11.38 1.17
N GLY A 61 -5.27 12.32 0.79
CA GLY A 61 -5.25 12.95 -0.52
C GLY A 61 -3.93 13.67 -0.80
N ALA A 62 -3.38 14.38 0.18
CA ALA A 62 -2.06 15.02 0.05
C ALA A 62 -0.92 14.00 -0.15
N VAL A 63 -0.99 12.85 0.54
CA VAL A 63 -0.05 11.73 0.34
C VAL A 63 -0.19 11.17 -1.08
N VAL A 64 -1.42 10.89 -1.51
CA VAL A 64 -1.74 10.32 -2.82
C VAL A 64 -1.26 11.25 -3.93
N THR A 65 -1.61 12.54 -3.92
CA THR A 65 -1.17 13.52 -4.93
C THR A 65 0.35 13.57 -5.08
N ARG A 66 1.10 13.38 -3.99
CA ARG A 66 2.56 13.38 -4.03
C ARG A 66 3.13 12.09 -4.61
N LEU A 67 2.50 10.95 -4.33
CA LEU A 67 2.93 9.64 -4.81
C LEU A 67 2.46 9.33 -6.25
N GLU A 68 1.38 9.98 -6.71
CA GLU A 68 0.70 9.70 -7.99
C GLU A 68 1.51 10.16 -9.21
N ASN A 69 2.49 9.34 -9.59
CA ASN A 69 3.23 9.49 -10.86
C ASN A 69 3.35 8.16 -11.61
N GLY A 70 2.42 7.90 -12.52
CA GLY A 70 2.41 6.68 -13.35
C GLY A 70 2.06 5.41 -12.57
N ILE A 71 1.30 5.54 -11.49
CA ILE A 71 0.85 4.43 -10.66
C ILE A 71 -0.26 3.64 -11.36
N GLY A 72 -0.14 2.31 -11.42
CA GLY A 72 -1.16 1.46 -12.03
C GLY A 72 -2.18 0.88 -11.04
N PHE A 73 -1.85 0.83 -9.75
CA PHE A 73 -2.73 0.42 -8.67
C PHE A 73 -2.17 0.82 -7.30
N GLY A 74 -3.00 0.74 -6.27
CA GLY A 74 -2.58 0.97 -4.90
C GLY A 74 -2.86 -0.20 -3.96
N VAL A 75 -2.13 -0.22 -2.85
CA VAL A 75 -2.42 -1.06 -1.69
C VAL A 75 -2.70 -0.18 -0.47
N GLY A 76 -3.91 -0.29 0.08
CA GLY A 76 -4.41 0.56 1.16
C GLY A 76 -4.36 -0.08 2.54
N SER A 77 -4.55 0.77 3.54
CA SER A 77 -4.65 0.50 4.98
C SER A 77 -6.07 0.17 5.46
N ALA A 78 -7.08 0.24 4.59
CA ALA A 78 -8.48 0.00 4.95
C ALA A 78 -8.69 -1.27 5.80
N ASN A 79 -9.24 -1.09 7.00
CA ASN A 79 -9.40 -2.13 8.01
C ASN A 79 -10.86 -2.32 8.47
N GLY A 80 -11.85 -1.77 7.75
CA GLY A 80 -13.27 -1.89 8.08
C GLY A 80 -13.83 -0.70 8.88
N THR A 81 -13.03 0.35 9.06
CA THR A 81 -13.36 1.55 9.84
C THR A 81 -13.63 2.76 8.92
N PHE A 82 -13.53 3.99 9.46
CA PHE A 82 -13.61 5.22 8.67
C PHE A 82 -12.48 5.34 7.64
N ILE A 83 -11.35 4.64 7.85
CA ILE A 83 -10.19 4.63 6.95
C ILE A 83 -10.59 4.18 5.55
N ASP A 84 -11.47 3.19 5.44
CA ASP A 84 -11.96 2.66 4.17
C ASP A 84 -12.59 3.75 3.29
N ARG A 85 -13.38 4.63 3.89
CA ARG A 85 -13.99 5.77 3.20
C ARG A 85 -12.97 6.86 2.90
N ALA A 86 -12.07 7.14 3.84
CA ALA A 86 -11.04 8.15 3.67
C ALA A 86 -10.08 7.81 2.52
N GLU A 87 -9.62 6.56 2.44
CA GLU A 87 -8.78 6.07 1.35
C GLU A 87 -9.52 6.09 0.01
N ARG A 88 -10.81 5.72 0.00
CA ARG A 88 -11.59 5.79 -1.24
C ARG A 88 -11.80 7.22 -1.73
N ALA A 89 -12.04 8.15 -0.83
CA ALA A 89 -12.15 9.57 -1.16
C ALA A 89 -10.82 10.14 -1.66
N ALA A 90 -9.69 9.75 -1.06
CA ALA A 90 -8.35 10.20 -1.45
C ALA A 90 -7.90 9.65 -2.81
N VAL A 91 -8.12 8.35 -3.06
CA VAL A 91 -7.62 7.64 -4.26
C VAL A 91 -8.60 7.73 -5.44
N GLY A 92 -9.88 8.00 -5.18
CA GLY A 92 -10.93 7.96 -6.18
C GLY A 92 -11.39 6.54 -6.54
N ASN A 93 -12.45 6.45 -7.36
CA ASN A 93 -13.13 5.19 -7.67
C ASN A 93 -12.53 4.44 -8.86
N GLN A 94 -11.73 5.11 -9.70
CA GLN A 94 -11.20 4.51 -10.94
C GLN A 94 -9.91 3.71 -10.70
N MET A 95 -9.08 4.13 -9.74
CA MET A 95 -7.82 3.45 -9.41
C MET A 95 -8.08 2.15 -8.63
N PRO A 96 -7.57 0.99 -9.11
CA PRO A 96 -7.61 -0.25 -8.34
C PRO A 96 -6.93 -0.09 -6.98
N LEU A 97 -7.65 -0.37 -5.90
CA LEU A 97 -7.09 -0.41 -4.54
C LEU A 97 -7.45 -1.71 -3.85
N TYR A 98 -6.44 -2.40 -3.35
CA TYR A 98 -6.59 -3.59 -2.53
C TYR A 98 -6.12 -3.32 -1.09
N SER A 99 -6.78 -3.93 -0.10
CA SER A 99 -6.41 -3.78 1.30
C SER A 99 -6.26 -5.16 1.95
N PRO A 100 -5.02 -5.63 2.20
CA PRO A 100 -4.75 -7.01 2.65
C PRO A 100 -5.44 -7.39 3.96
N LYS A 101 -5.74 -6.40 4.81
CA LYS A 101 -6.41 -6.57 6.10
C LYS A 101 -7.81 -7.17 5.98
N ILE A 102 -8.42 -7.16 4.79
CA ILE A 102 -9.67 -7.89 4.55
C ILE A 102 -9.50 -9.41 4.72
N ALA A 103 -8.31 -9.94 4.41
CA ALA A 103 -7.99 -11.36 4.49
C ALA A 103 -7.14 -11.69 5.72
N LEU A 104 -6.26 -10.77 6.13
CA LEU A 104 -5.26 -11.01 7.19
C LEU A 104 -5.60 -10.35 8.53
N GLY A 105 -6.63 -9.50 8.58
CA GLY A 105 -6.96 -8.68 9.75
C GLY A 105 -5.98 -7.51 10.00
N GLU A 106 -6.20 -6.79 11.09
CA GLU A 106 -5.40 -5.64 11.53
C GLU A 106 -4.38 -6.08 12.60
N SER A 107 -3.10 -6.11 12.23
CA SER A 107 -1.95 -6.42 13.09
C SER A 107 -1.17 -5.16 13.52
N VAL A 108 -1.83 -4.00 13.54
CA VAL A 108 -1.29 -2.69 13.95
C VAL A 108 0.02 -2.36 13.20
N GLY A 109 1.16 -2.38 13.87
CA GLY A 109 2.45 -2.01 13.28
C GLY A 109 2.92 -2.99 12.20
N ALA A 110 2.57 -4.28 12.35
CA ALA A 110 2.96 -5.30 11.37
C ALA A 110 2.18 -5.19 10.05
N SER A 111 1.01 -4.56 10.08
CA SER A 111 0.09 -4.48 8.94
C SER A 111 0.71 -3.85 7.69
N ILE A 112 1.64 -2.91 7.87
CA ILE A 112 2.30 -2.25 6.75
C ILE A 112 3.10 -3.23 5.90
N PHE A 113 3.67 -4.27 6.51
CA PHE A 113 4.44 -5.27 5.77
C PHE A 113 3.54 -6.14 4.89
N TRP A 114 2.32 -6.45 5.31
CA TRP A 114 1.33 -7.12 4.45
C TRP A 114 1.04 -6.29 3.21
N GLN A 115 0.91 -4.98 3.38
CA GLN A 115 0.62 -4.05 2.29
C GLN A 115 1.79 -3.94 1.31
N VAL A 116 3.02 -3.82 1.81
CA VAL A 116 4.23 -3.79 0.97
C VAL A 116 4.41 -5.13 0.23
N MET A 117 4.32 -6.26 0.93
CA MET A 117 4.45 -7.57 0.30
C MET A 117 3.36 -7.82 -0.75
N ALA A 118 2.11 -7.44 -0.47
CA ALA A 118 1.03 -7.57 -1.45
C ALA A 118 1.26 -6.72 -2.70
N ALA A 119 1.77 -5.48 -2.55
CA ALA A 119 2.09 -4.62 -3.68
C ALA A 119 3.20 -5.23 -4.56
N VAL A 120 4.28 -5.72 -3.94
CA VAL A 120 5.39 -6.36 -4.65
C VAL A 120 4.92 -7.63 -5.37
N GLN A 121 4.17 -8.50 -4.70
CA GLN A 121 3.64 -9.72 -5.32
C GLN A 121 2.66 -9.41 -6.47
N ALA A 122 1.86 -8.35 -6.33
CA ALA A 122 0.95 -7.93 -7.39
C ALA A 122 1.67 -7.38 -8.61
N MET A 123 2.77 -6.62 -8.45
CA MET A 123 3.62 -6.20 -9.57
C MET A 123 4.31 -7.39 -10.25
N LYS A 124 4.78 -8.38 -9.47
CA LYS A 124 5.44 -9.59 -10.00
C LYS A 124 4.50 -10.47 -10.82
N THR A 125 3.28 -10.64 -10.33
CA THR A 125 2.31 -11.59 -10.90
C THR A 125 1.31 -10.93 -11.84
N GLY A 126 1.25 -9.59 -11.87
CA GLY A 126 0.23 -8.83 -12.58
C GLY A 126 -1.18 -9.03 -12.01
N MET A 127 -1.31 -9.52 -10.77
CA MET A 127 -2.59 -9.90 -10.17
C MET A 127 -2.69 -9.41 -8.73
N LEU A 128 -3.81 -8.78 -8.40
CA LEU A 128 -4.21 -8.59 -7.01
C LEU A 128 -4.96 -9.83 -6.49
N PRO A 129 -4.90 -10.12 -5.18
CA PRO A 129 -5.70 -11.18 -4.58
C PRO A 129 -7.19 -11.04 -4.93
N GLY A 130 -7.84 -12.16 -5.25
CA GLY A 130 -9.23 -12.16 -5.73
C GLY A 130 -9.37 -11.99 -7.25
N THR A 131 -8.37 -12.39 -8.04
CA THR A 131 -8.37 -12.48 -9.52
C THR A 131 -8.47 -11.16 -10.30
N LEU A 132 -8.22 -10.02 -9.65
CA LEU A 132 -8.18 -8.74 -10.35
C LEU A 132 -6.85 -8.64 -11.13
N LYS A 133 -6.92 -8.88 -12.44
CA LYS A 133 -5.80 -8.62 -13.35
C LYS A 133 -5.49 -7.13 -13.34
N LEU A 134 -4.24 -6.80 -13.09
CA LEU A 134 -3.74 -5.45 -13.22
C LEU A 134 -3.36 -5.18 -14.68
N PRO A 135 -3.52 -3.95 -15.18
CA PRO A 135 -2.75 -3.51 -16.33
C PRO A 135 -1.26 -3.80 -16.08
N ALA A 136 -0.45 -3.92 -17.14
CA ALA A 136 1.00 -4.06 -16.98
C ALA A 136 1.56 -2.82 -16.26
N ALA A 137 1.60 -2.88 -14.93
CA ALA A 137 1.90 -1.79 -14.04
C ALA A 137 3.22 -2.11 -13.37
N SER A 138 4.25 -1.33 -13.71
CA SER A 138 5.56 -1.42 -13.07
C SER A 138 5.61 -0.65 -11.75
N ARG A 139 4.55 0.10 -11.40
CA ARG A 139 4.50 0.97 -10.23
C ARG A 139 3.22 0.83 -9.44
N ALA A 140 3.37 0.88 -8.11
CA ALA A 140 2.29 0.84 -7.15
C ALA A 140 2.57 1.81 -6.00
N PHE A 141 1.52 2.40 -5.42
CA PHE A 141 1.66 3.04 -4.11
C PHE A 141 1.18 2.13 -2.99
N VAL A 142 1.74 2.32 -1.80
CA VAL A 142 1.28 1.71 -0.55
C VAL A 142 0.90 2.83 0.40
N LEU A 143 -0.34 2.84 0.89
CA LEU A 143 -0.84 3.84 1.85
C LEU A 143 -0.86 3.28 3.26
N ALA A 144 -0.50 4.13 4.22
CA ALA A 144 -0.65 3.88 5.64
C ALA A 144 -1.63 4.88 6.23
N CYS A 145 -2.57 4.38 7.03
CA CYS A 145 -3.42 5.18 7.90
C CYS A 145 -3.56 4.41 9.22
N GLY A 146 -2.93 4.92 10.27
CA GLY A 146 -2.82 4.27 11.58
C GLY A 146 -3.92 4.69 12.55
N LEU A 147 -4.14 3.87 13.57
CA LEU A 147 -5.07 4.17 14.67
C LEU A 147 -4.61 5.37 15.52
N ASN A 148 -3.31 5.68 15.48
CA ASN A 148 -2.70 6.87 16.06
C ASN A 148 -2.91 8.15 15.22
N GLN A 149 -3.83 8.11 14.25
CA GLN A 149 -4.19 9.24 13.39
C GLN A 149 -3.03 9.76 12.54
N GLN A 150 -2.14 8.85 12.13
CA GLN A 150 -1.05 9.14 11.20
C GLN A 150 -1.37 8.61 9.81
N THR A 151 -1.06 9.42 8.81
CA THR A 151 -1.06 9.02 7.40
C THR A 151 0.37 8.87 6.90
N GLY A 152 0.55 8.20 5.78
CA GLY A 152 1.82 8.12 5.08
C GLY A 152 1.71 7.19 3.87
N GLY A 153 2.79 7.07 3.13
CA GLY A 153 2.84 6.12 2.04
C GLY A 153 4.17 6.09 1.32
N LEU A 154 4.28 5.18 0.37
CA LEU A 154 5.46 5.04 -0.46
C LEU A 154 5.08 4.58 -1.87
N THR A 155 5.94 4.89 -2.83
CA THR A 155 5.84 4.36 -4.20
C THR A 155 6.89 3.27 -4.39
N LEU A 156 6.45 2.16 -4.97
CA LEU A 156 7.30 1.05 -5.37
C LEU A 156 7.36 0.96 -6.89
N GLN A 157 8.52 0.61 -7.41
CA GLN A 157 8.73 0.25 -8.80
C GLN A 157 9.38 -1.13 -8.90
N LEU A 158 8.86 -1.99 -9.77
CA LEU A 158 9.50 -3.28 -10.05
C LEU A 158 10.79 -3.06 -10.86
N SER A 159 11.92 -3.53 -10.34
CA SER A 159 13.19 -3.53 -11.09
C SER A 159 13.08 -4.51 -12.27
N ARG A 160 13.51 -4.06 -13.45
CA ARG A 160 13.62 -4.90 -14.65
C ARG A 160 14.83 -5.84 -14.54
#